data_AF-A0A2K6KRM5-F1
#
_entry.id   AF-A0A2K6KRM5-F1
#
_cell.length_a   1.000
_cell.length_b   1.000
_cell.length_c   1.000
_cell.angle_alpha   90.00
_cell.angle_beta   90.00
_cell.angle_gamma   90.00
#
_symmetry.space_group_name_H-M   'P 1'
#
loop_
_entity.id
_entity.type
_entity.pdbx_description
1 polymer ?
#
loop_
_entity_poly.entity_id
_entity_poly.type
_entity_poly.pdbx_seq_one_letter_code
_entity_poly.pdbx_strand_id
1 'polypeptide(L)'
;DLRKVLDRRDKVYEQLAKYLQLRNVTERLQEAKHSELYMQVDLGCNCFVDTVVPDTSRIYVALGYGFFLELTLAEALKFIDRKSSLLTELSNSLTKDSMNIKAHIHMLPEGLRELQGLQNFPEKPHH
;
A
#
# COMPACT_ATOMS: atom_id res chain seq x y z
N ASP A 1 -11.64 -1.29 -17.23
CA ASP A 1 -11.71 -2.04 -15.98
C ASP A 1 -10.33 -2.28 -15.36
N LEU A 2 -9.42 -2.94 -16.07
CA LEU A 2 -8.05 -3.22 -15.61
C LEU A 2 -7.31 -2.01 -14.98
N ARG A 3 -7.34 -0.83 -15.62
CA ARG A 3 -6.70 0.39 -15.10
C ARG A 3 -7.17 0.74 -13.68
N LYS A 4 -8.48 0.65 -13.41
CA LYS A 4 -9.05 0.96 -12.08
C LYS A 4 -8.54 0.01 -11.00
N VAL A 5 -8.37 -1.27 -11.34
CA VAL A 5 -7.83 -2.28 -10.41
C VAL A 5 -6.37 -2.01 -10.10
N LEU A 6 -5.58 -1.64 -11.11
CA LEU A 6 -4.17 -1.27 -10.93
C LEU A 6 -4.03 0.00 -10.08
N ASP A 7 -4.79 1.06 -10.37
CA ASP A 7 -4.76 2.31 -9.58
C ASP A 7 -5.13 2.05 -8.11
N ARG A 8 -6.11 1.17 -7.86
CA ARG A 8 -6.51 0.79 -6.50
C ARG A 8 -5.40 0.02 -5.79
N ARG A 9 -4.72 -0.89 -6.49
CA ARG A 9 -3.59 -1.65 -5.94
C ARG A 9 -2.43 -0.72 -5.60
N ASP A 10 -2.13 0.26 -6.45
CA ASP A 10 -1.03 1.19 -6.21
C ASP A 10 -1.30 2.06 -4.96
N LYS A 11 -2.55 2.48 -4.72
CA LYS A 11 -2.95 3.12 -3.46
C LYS A 11 -2.76 2.23 -2.23
N VAL A 12 -3.01 0.92 -2.36
CA VAL A 12 -2.78 -0.04 -1.26
C VAL A 12 -1.27 -0.16 -0.97
N TYR A 13 -0.42 -0.16 -1.99
CA TYR A 13 1.03 -0.14 -1.80
C TYR A 13 1.54 1.16 -1.16
N GLU A 14 0.99 2.31 -1.54
CA GLU A 14 1.30 3.58 -0.88
C GLU A 14 0.96 3.54 0.61
N GLN A 15 -0.19 2.95 0.97
CA GLN A 15 -0.57 2.76 2.37
C GLN A 15 0.37 1.79 3.10
N LEU A 16 0.73 0.66 2.48
CA LEU A 16 1.71 -0.27 3.04
C LEU A 16 3.07 0.40 3.32
N ALA A 17 3.55 1.24 2.41
CA ALA A 17 4.78 1.99 2.60
C ALA A 17 4.71 2.93 3.81
N LYS A 18 3.58 3.62 4.02
CA LYS A 18 3.34 4.47 5.20
C LYS A 18 3.35 3.65 6.49
N TYR A 19 2.73 2.47 6.50
CA TYR A 19 2.75 1.58 7.67
C TYR A 19 4.15 1.03 7.97
N LEU A 20 4.95 0.74 6.93
CA LEU A 20 6.35 0.33 7.10
C LEU A 20 7.19 1.44 7.74
N GLN A 21 7.03 2.69 7.28
CA GLN A 21 7.69 3.84 7.91
C GLN A 21 7.27 4.01 9.36
N LEU A 22 5.97 3.90 9.66
CA LEU A 22 5.46 3.99 11.03
C LEU A 22 6.04 2.89 11.93
N ARG A 23 6.16 1.66 11.42
CA ARG A 23 6.79 0.55 12.15
C ARG A 23 8.23 0.87 12.55
N ASN A 24 9.04 1.29 11.57
CA ASN A 24 10.44 1.62 11.79
C ASN A 24 10.62 2.73 12.83
N VAL A 25 9.77 3.76 12.79
CA VAL A 25 9.80 4.84 13.79
C VAL A 25 9.40 4.31 15.17
N THR A 26 8.34 3.50 15.25
CA THR A 26 7.85 2.94 16.52
C THR A 26 8.89 2.03 17.17
N GLU A 27 9.58 1.18 16.39
CA GLU A 27 10.66 0.31 16.87
C GLU A 27 11.84 1.13 17.39
N ARG A 28 12.26 2.18 16.67
CA ARG A 28 13.33 3.09 17.14
C ARG A 28 12.97 3.80 18.43
N LEU A 29 11.72 4.23 18.58
CA LEU A 29 11.23 4.84 19.83
C LEU A 29 11.24 3.82 20.99
N GLN A 30 10.95 2.55 20.70
CA GLN A 30 10.99 1.49 21.69
C GLN A 30 12.42 1.19 22.15
N GLU A 31 13.40 1.19 21.23
CA GLU A 31 14.82 1.03 21.52
C GLU A 31 15.38 2.20 22.36
N ALA A 32 14.88 3.41 22.15
CA ALA A 32 15.26 4.62 22.89
C ALA A 32 14.76 4.66 24.35
N LYS A 33 13.99 3.65 24.79
CA LYS A 33 13.52 3.47 26.19
C LYS A 33 12.88 4.71 26.82
N HIS A 34 11.98 5.37 26.08
CA HIS A 34 11.17 6.49 26.59
C HIS A 34 11.98 7.71 27.04
N SER A 35 13.09 8.00 26.33
CA SER A 35 13.82 9.24 26.52
C SER A 35 13.05 10.43 25.93
N GLU A 36 13.44 11.63 26.35
CA GLU A 36 13.08 12.86 25.66
C GLU A 36 13.53 12.79 24.19
N LEU A 37 12.66 13.19 23.28
CA LEU A 37 12.96 13.24 21.85
C LEU A 37 13.00 14.69 21.39
N TYR A 38 14.20 15.14 21.04
CA TYR A 38 14.43 16.41 20.38
C TYR A 38 14.19 16.22 18.89
N MET A 39 13.30 17.01 18.32
CA MET A 39 12.98 16.94 16.89
C MET A 39 12.61 18.31 16.34
N GLN A 40 12.78 18.46 15.03
CA GLN A 40 12.32 19.63 14.29
C GLN A 40 11.06 19.25 13.50
N VAL A 41 9.98 20.02 13.69
CA VAL A 41 8.68 19.77 13.07
C VAL A 41 8.43 20.82 11.99
N ASP A 42 7.99 20.37 10.81
CA ASP A 42 7.48 21.24 9.75
C ASP A 42 6.03 21.62 10.03
N LEU A 43 5.76 22.92 10.15
CA LEU A 43 4.42 23.49 10.34
C LEU A 43 3.72 23.82 9.02
N GLY A 44 4.40 23.61 7.88
CA GLY A 44 3.94 23.94 6.53
C GLY A 44 4.76 25.06 5.90
N CYS A 45 4.68 25.18 4.56
CA CYS A 45 5.41 26.19 3.79
C CYS A 45 6.93 26.23 4.08
N ASN A 46 7.54 25.08 4.41
CA ASN A 46 8.96 24.99 4.77
C ASN A 46 9.29 25.79 6.06
N CYS A 47 8.33 25.95 6.97
CA CYS A 47 8.50 26.57 8.28
C CYS A 47 8.75 25.51 9.35
N PHE A 48 9.94 25.51 9.93
CA PHE A 48 10.38 24.50 10.88
C PHE A 48 10.50 25.07 12.30
N VAL A 49 10.09 24.28 13.30
CA VAL A 49 10.20 24.61 14.72
C VAL A 49 10.84 23.45 15.48
N ASP A 50 11.81 23.79 16.33
CA ASP A 50 12.44 22.83 17.23
C ASP A 50 11.52 22.55 18.42
N THR A 51 11.34 21.28 18.74
CA THR A 51 10.46 20.81 19.81
C THR A 51 11.09 19.65 20.57
N VAL A 52 10.59 19.45 21.79
CA VAL A 52 10.95 18.32 22.66
C VAL A 52 9.69 17.55 22.99
N VAL A 53 9.71 16.25 22.76
CA VAL A 53 8.68 15.33 23.22
C VAL A 53 9.16 14.74 24.55
N PRO A 54 8.53 15.09 25.68
CA PRO A 54 9.02 14.68 27.00
C PRO A 54 8.77 13.20 27.30
N ASP A 55 7.72 12.61 26.72
CA ASP A 55 7.40 11.18 26.86
C ASP A 55 7.10 10.57 25.50
N THR A 56 7.87 9.53 25.15
CA THR A 56 7.72 8.76 23.91
C THR A 56 7.11 7.37 24.14
N SER A 57 6.48 7.14 25.30
CA SER A 57 5.85 5.86 25.65
C SER A 57 4.58 5.53 24.88
N ARG A 58 3.91 6.56 24.33
CA ARG A 58 2.65 6.44 23.61
C ARG A 58 2.66 7.25 22.33
N ILE A 59 1.89 6.79 21.35
CA ILE A 59 1.68 7.48 20.09
C ILE A 59 0.19 7.53 19.76
N TYR A 60 -0.21 8.57 19.03
CA TYR A 60 -1.56 8.67 18.48
C TYR A 60 -1.57 8.08 17.07
N VAL A 61 -2.40 7.06 16.85
CA VAL A 61 -2.59 6.44 15.54
C VAL A 61 -3.96 6.81 14.98
N ALA A 62 -3.99 7.37 13.77
CA ALA A 62 -5.23 7.70 13.08
C ALA A 62 -5.99 6.42 12.67
N LEU A 63 -7.23 6.28 13.14
CA LEU A 63 -8.13 5.17 12.77
C LEU A 63 -8.94 5.47 11.50
N GLY A 64 -9.15 6.76 11.22
CA GLY A 64 -9.96 7.27 10.11
C GLY A 64 -11.07 8.19 10.60
N TYR A 65 -11.68 8.96 9.68
CA TYR A 65 -12.79 9.88 9.98
C TYR A 65 -12.51 10.88 11.11
N GLY A 66 -11.26 11.30 11.28
CA GLY A 66 -10.85 12.23 12.35
C GLY A 66 -10.70 11.59 13.73
N PHE A 67 -10.82 10.27 13.86
CA PHE A 67 -10.59 9.56 15.11
C PHE A 67 -9.13 9.11 15.22
N PHE A 68 -8.58 9.34 16.41
CA PHE A 68 -7.23 8.94 16.79
C PHE A 68 -7.30 8.10 18.05
N LEU A 69 -6.46 7.08 18.13
CA LEU A 69 -6.33 6.24 19.31
C LEU A 69 -4.93 6.42 19.89
N GLU A 70 -4.87 6.69 21.19
CA GLU A 70 -3.63 6.67 21.94
C GLU A 70 -3.25 5.21 22.24
N LEU A 71 -2.08 4.79 21.77
CA LEU A 71 -1.58 3.43 21.92
C LEU A 71 -0.19 3.45 22.55
N THR A 72 0.11 2.44 23.37
CA THR A 72 1.51 2.15 23.72
C THR A 72 2.27 1.69 22.48
N LEU A 73 3.60 1.81 22.49
CA LEU A 73 4.43 1.36 21.36
C LEU A 73 4.19 -0.13 21.00
N ALA A 74 4.02 -1.00 22.01
CA ALA A 74 3.74 -2.42 21.80
C ALA A 74 2.35 -2.67 21.18
N GLU A 75 1.32 -1.90 21.58
CA GLU A 75 -0.01 -1.99 20.99
C GLU A 75 -0.03 -1.44 19.56
N ALA A 76 0.71 -0.35 19.31
CA ALA A 76 0.88 0.22 17.98
C ALA A 76 1.51 -0.79 17.02
N LEU A 77 2.57 -1.50 17.42
CA LEU A 77 3.18 -2.55 16.59
C LEU A 77 2.18 -3.65 16.23
N LYS A 78 1.39 -4.13 17.21
CA LYS A 78 0.32 -5.11 16.94
C LYS A 78 -0.73 -4.58 15.97
N PHE A 79 -1.11 -3.31 16.11
CA PHE A 79 -2.05 -2.65 15.20
C PHE A 79 -1.49 -2.56 13.78
N ILE A 80 -0.23 -2.14 13.64
CA ILE A 80 0.48 -2.03 12.36
C ILE A 80 0.58 -3.38 11.67
N ASP A 81 0.97 -4.43 12.40
CA ASP A 81 1.09 -5.79 11.85
C ASP A 81 -0.27 -6.28 11.33
N ARG A 82 -1.34 -6.10 12.13
CA ARG A 82 -2.70 -6.49 11.73
C ARG A 82 -3.18 -5.72 10.50
N LYS A 83 -2.94 -4.41 10.44
CA LYS A 83 -3.32 -3.58 9.28
C LYS A 83 -2.50 -3.91 8.05
N SER A 84 -1.20 -4.16 8.20
CA SER A 84 -0.31 -4.50 7.08
C SER A 84 -0.67 -5.85 6.47
N SER A 85 -1.02 -6.85 7.31
CA SER A 85 -1.52 -8.15 6.84
C SER A 85 -2.80 -7.99 6.01
N LEU A 86 -3.78 -7.23 6.49
CA LEU A 86 -5.03 -6.99 5.76
C LEU A 86 -4.81 -6.24 4.44
N LEU A 87 -3.92 -5.24 4.41
CA LEU A 87 -3.58 -4.53 3.18
C LEU A 87 -2.83 -5.43 2.18
N THR A 88 -1.98 -6.33 2.67
CA THR A 88 -1.27 -7.31 1.85
C THR A 88 -2.25 -8.29 1.20
N GLU A 89 -3.21 -8.82 1.97
CA GLU A 89 -4.28 -9.68 1.44
C GLU A 89 -5.11 -8.96 0.37
N LEU A 90 -5.47 -7.70 0.62
CA LEU A 90 -6.18 -6.87 -0.36
C LEU A 90 -5.36 -6.67 -1.65
N SER A 91 -4.05 -6.41 -1.53
CA SER A 91 -3.16 -6.29 -2.69
C SER A 91 -3.09 -7.59 -3.50
N ASN A 92 -3.01 -8.74 -2.82
CA ASN A 92 -3.00 -10.05 -3.46
C ASN A 92 -4.31 -10.31 -4.22
N SER A 93 -5.46 -9.99 -3.62
CA SER A 93 -6.77 -10.08 -4.29
C SER A 93 -6.83 -9.21 -5.54
N LEU A 94 -6.44 -7.94 -5.45
CA LEU A 94 -6.43 -7.02 -6.58
C LEU A 94 -5.47 -7.48 -7.69
N THR A 95 -4.34 -8.09 -7.31
CA THR A 95 -3.40 -8.68 -8.26
C THR A 95 -4.06 -9.84 -9.02
N LYS A 96 -4.73 -10.76 -8.33
CA LYS A 96 -5.48 -11.86 -8.95
C LYS A 96 -6.57 -11.34 -9.88
N ASP A 97 -7.34 -10.33 -9.47
CA ASP A 97 -8.37 -9.72 -10.31
C ASP A 97 -7.77 -9.09 -11.56
N SER A 98 -6.63 -8.41 -11.43
CA SER A 98 -5.93 -7.81 -12.57
C SER A 98 -5.44 -8.87 -13.56
N MET A 99 -4.97 -10.03 -13.08
CA MET A 99 -4.54 -11.15 -13.92
C MET A 99 -5.72 -11.76 -14.66
N ASN A 100 -6.86 -11.95 -13.98
CA ASN A 100 -8.08 -12.45 -14.59
C ASN A 100 -8.55 -11.51 -15.72
N ILE A 101 -8.63 -10.20 -15.47
CA ILE A 101 -9.06 -9.24 -16.50
C ILE A 101 -8.10 -9.25 -17.69
N LYS A 102 -6.78 -9.30 -17.45
CA LYS A 102 -5.77 -9.43 -18.52
C LYS A 102 -5.98 -10.68 -19.35
N ALA A 103 -6.18 -11.83 -18.72
CA ALA A 103 -6.44 -13.09 -19.42
C ALA A 103 -7.68 -12.99 -20.32
N HIS A 104 -8.79 -12.43 -19.82
CA HIS A 104 -9.99 -12.23 -20.63
C HIS A 104 -9.74 -11.32 -21.84
N ILE A 105 -8.99 -10.22 -21.66
CA ILE A 105 -8.62 -9.31 -22.75
C ILE A 105 -7.80 -10.04 -23.84
N HIS A 106 -6.88 -10.94 -23.45
CA HIS A 106 -6.04 -11.66 -24.39
C HIS A 106 -6.75 -12.86 -25.05
N MET A 107 -7.69 -13.51 -24.36
CA MET A 107 -8.38 -14.71 -24.87
C MET A 107 -9.61 -14.38 -25.74
N LEU A 108 -10.26 -13.23 -25.53
CA LEU A 108 -11.43 -12.82 -26.32
C LEU A 108 -11.14 -12.68 -27.83
N PRO A 109 -10.04 -12.06 -28.28
CA PRO A 109 -9.71 -11.98 -29.70
C PRO A 109 -9.48 -13.34 -30.35
N GLU A 110 -8.81 -14.25 -29.65
CA GLU A 110 -8.61 -15.64 -30.09
C GLU A 110 -9.95 -16.36 -30.26
N GLY A 111 -10.83 -16.26 -29.25
CA GLY A 111 -12.17 -16.87 -29.32
C GLY A 111 -13.08 -16.26 -30.39
N LEU A 112 -13.01 -14.95 -30.61
CA LEU A 112 -13.75 -14.29 -31.70
C LEU A 112 -13.21 -14.72 -33.08
N ARG A 113 -11.89 -14.89 -33.22
CA ARG A 113 -11.25 -15.35 -34.46
C ARG A 113 -11.69 -16.77 -34.81
N GLU A 114 -11.76 -17.66 -33.81
CA GLU A 114 -12.27 -19.03 -33.98
C GLU A 114 -13.75 -19.06 -34.39
N LEU A 115 -14.60 -18.27 -33.72
CA LEU A 115 -16.04 -18.19 -34.03
C LEU A 115 -16.34 -17.58 -35.40
N GLN A 116 -15.51 -16.65 -35.88
CA GLN A 116 -15.63 -16.07 -37.20
C GLN A 116 -15.08 -16.97 -38.32
N GLY A 117 -14.57 -18.17 -37.99
CA GLY A 117 -14.05 -19.13 -38.98
C GLY A 117 -12.80 -18.64 -39.71
N LEU A 118 -12.11 -17.63 -39.18
CA LEU A 118 -10.88 -17.07 -39.75
C LEU A 118 -9.71 -18.00 -39.40
N GLN A 119 -9.61 -19.14 -40.08
CA GLN A 119 -8.39 -19.96 -40.08
C GLN A 119 -7.29 -19.26 -40.88
N ASN A 120 -6.07 -19.29 -40.35
CA ASN A 120 -4.88 -18.74 -40.99
C ASN A 120 -4.71 -19.30 -42.40
N PHE A 121 -4.69 -18.43 -43.42
CA PHE A 121 -3.87 -18.70 -44.59
C PHE A 121 -2.41 -18.59 -44.15
N PRO A 122 -1.53 -19.57 -44.48
CA PRO A 122 -0.12 -19.45 -44.14
C PRO A 122 0.44 -18.20 -44.83
N GLU A 123 1.13 -17.35 -44.06
CA GLU A 123 1.96 -16.28 -44.62
C GLU A 123 2.90 -16.93 -45.64
N LYS A 124 2.72 -16.57 -46.92
CA LYS A 124 3.62 -17.02 -47.97
C LYS A 124 5.02 -16.47 -47.64
N PRO A 125 6.07 -17.31 -47.69
CA PRO A 125 7.42 -16.82 -47.50
C PRO A 125 7.71 -15.80 -48.61
N HIS A 126 7.99 -14.56 -48.20
CA HIS A 126 8.48 -13.53 -49.10
C HIS A 126 9.85 -13.98 -49.61
N HIS A 127 9.93 -14.20 -50.92
CA HIS A 127 11.12 -14.61 -51.65
C HIS A 127 11.89 -13.40 -52.16
#